data_AF-A0A3Q8YD58-F1
#
_entry.id   AF-A0A3Q8YD58-F1
#
_cell.length_a   1.000
_cell.length_b   1.000
_cell.length_c   1.000
_cell.angle_alpha   90.00
_cell.angle_beta   90.00
_cell.angle_gamma   90.00
#
_symmetry.space_group_name_H-M   'P 1'
#
loop_
_entity.id
_entity.type
_entity.pdbx_description
1 polymer ?
#
loop_
_entity_poly.entity_id
_entity_poly.type
_entity_poly.pdbx_seq_one_letter_code
_entity_poly.pdbx_strand_id
1 'polypeptide(L)'
;MIGLAEGEIMRGLSGWRSVRLVMLLVLVALSACKTDLYTQLQEREANEMLALLEDNGVAAIRVVAKDGTSTIQVDEKLLAFSINLLNAKGLPRQSFKNLGEIFQGSGLIASPTEERARYVYALSEELSRTISDIDGVFSVRVHVVLPHNDLVRAGATPSSAAVFIRHDAKTNVAALLPKIKMLVADSIEGLSYDKVEVVLVPVERSAHEQRPDPTAVLPQASTPLPAPILATVTGFAAAVFAVACYLLVSVATRRRKQSTGVSKVEGRRDASAVEAIRKRMPAIGRG
;
A
#
# COMPACT_ATOMS: atom_id res chain seq x y z
N MET A 1 27.27 -56.32 -34.74
CA MET A 1 27.60 -54.95 -35.21
C MET A 1 26.40 -54.53 -36.04
N ILE A 2 25.44 -53.75 -35.58
CA ILE A 2 25.46 -52.30 -35.29
C ILE A 2 24.22 -52.04 -34.43
N GLY A 3 24.36 -51.34 -33.31
CA GLY A 3 23.23 -50.90 -32.49
C GLY A 3 23.76 -50.15 -31.28
N LEU A 4 23.07 -49.07 -30.90
CA LEU A 4 23.33 -48.16 -29.78
C LEU A 4 24.09 -46.87 -30.16
N ALA A 5 23.41 -45.95 -30.84
CA ALA A 5 23.83 -44.54 -30.90
C ALA A 5 22.66 -43.55 -31.02
N GLU A 6 21.53 -43.76 -30.33
CA GLU A 6 20.41 -42.78 -30.33
C GLU A 6 19.88 -42.36 -28.94
N GLY A 7 20.43 -42.88 -27.83
CA GLY A 7 19.84 -42.68 -26.49
C GLY A 7 20.27 -41.44 -25.69
N GLU A 8 21.33 -40.70 -26.09
CA GLU A 8 22.04 -39.78 -25.18
C GLU A 8 21.71 -38.27 -25.36
N ILE A 9 20.86 -37.88 -26.32
CA ILE A 9 20.58 -36.46 -26.60
C ILE A 9 19.37 -35.91 -25.81
N MET A 10 18.47 -36.77 -25.31
CA MET A 10 17.21 -36.30 -24.70
C MET A 10 17.26 -35.93 -23.20
N ARG A 11 18.38 -36.14 -22.49
CA ARG A 11 18.46 -35.88 -21.02
C ARG A 11 18.85 -34.45 -20.63
N GLY A 12 19.29 -33.62 -21.58
CA GLY A 12 19.73 -32.24 -21.31
C GLY A 12 18.61 -31.21 -21.13
N LEU A 13 17.44 -31.44 -21.74
CA LEU A 13 16.30 -30.51 -21.64
C LEU A 13 15.46 -30.69 -20.36
N SER A 14 15.52 -31.85 -19.71
CA SER A 14 14.62 -32.19 -18.59
C SER A 14 15.03 -31.49 -17.28
N GLY A 15 16.32 -31.41 -16.96
CA GLY A 15 16.80 -30.78 -15.72
C GLY A 15 16.53 -29.28 -15.61
N TRP A 16 16.52 -28.55 -16.74
CA TRP A 16 16.14 -27.13 -16.75
C TRP A 16 14.63 -26.96 -16.51
N ARG A 17 13.81 -27.90 -16.99
CA ARG A 17 12.36 -27.87 -16.72
C ARG A 17 12.06 -28.09 -15.24
N SER A 18 12.79 -28.98 -14.57
CA SER A 18 12.62 -29.24 -13.13
C SER A 18 13.00 -28.03 -12.28
N VAL A 19 14.12 -27.36 -12.59
CA VAL A 19 14.55 -26.14 -11.89
C VAL A 19 13.58 -24.99 -12.13
N ARG A 20 13.08 -24.83 -13.36
CA ARG A 20 12.03 -23.85 -13.67
C ARG A 20 10.75 -24.12 -12.90
N LEU A 21 10.35 -25.39 -12.75
CA LEU A 21 9.13 -25.78 -12.05
C LEU A 21 9.25 -25.50 -10.53
N VAL A 22 10.39 -25.81 -9.91
CA VAL A 22 10.62 -25.52 -8.49
C VAL A 22 10.70 -24.02 -8.23
N MET A 23 11.39 -23.27 -9.09
CA MET A 23 11.46 -21.80 -9.00
C MET A 23 10.07 -21.17 -9.15
N LEU A 24 9.26 -21.66 -10.11
CA LEU A 24 7.87 -21.23 -10.29
C LEU A 24 7.02 -21.52 -9.05
N LEU A 25 7.16 -22.70 -8.44
CA LEU A 25 6.38 -23.09 -7.26
C LEU A 25 6.76 -22.24 -6.03
N VAL A 26 8.04 -21.91 -5.88
CA VAL A 26 8.51 -20.94 -4.86
C VAL A 26 7.98 -19.54 -5.14
N LEU A 27 8.03 -19.07 -6.39
CA LEU A 27 7.46 -17.76 -6.79
C LEU A 27 5.95 -17.68 -6.52
N VAL A 28 5.21 -18.76 -6.78
CA VAL A 28 3.78 -18.87 -6.49
C VAL A 28 3.52 -18.94 -4.97
N ALA A 29 4.39 -19.61 -4.20
CA ALA A 29 4.27 -19.62 -2.74
C ALA A 29 4.57 -18.24 -2.11
N LEU A 30 5.32 -17.38 -2.80
CA LEU A 30 5.63 -16.02 -2.38
C LEU A 30 4.60 -14.98 -2.83
N SER A 31 3.57 -15.34 -3.61
CA SER A 31 2.53 -14.37 -3.98
C SER A 31 1.64 -14.09 -2.77
N ALA A 32 1.96 -13.04 -2.01
CA ALA A 32 1.06 -12.49 -1.02
C ALA A 32 -0.16 -11.90 -1.73
N CYS A 33 -1.35 -12.39 -1.38
CA CYS A 33 -2.58 -11.81 -1.89
C CYS A 33 -2.77 -10.44 -1.24
N LYS A 34 -2.67 -9.39 -2.05
CA LYS A 34 -2.99 -8.03 -1.63
C LYS A 34 -4.51 -7.86 -1.69
N THR A 35 -5.05 -7.22 -0.67
CA THR A 35 -6.47 -6.90 -0.55
C THR A 35 -6.67 -5.40 -0.47
N ASP A 36 -7.80 -4.93 -0.99
CA ASP A 36 -8.16 -3.51 -0.96
C ASP A 36 -8.46 -3.08 0.47
N LEU A 37 -7.75 -2.07 0.95
CA LEU A 37 -7.94 -1.47 2.28
C LEU A 37 -8.96 -0.32 2.21
N TYR A 38 -8.72 0.62 1.30
CA TYR A 38 -9.60 1.76 1.01
C TYR A 38 -9.56 2.09 -0.48
N THR A 39 -10.71 2.44 -1.04
CA THR A 39 -10.91 2.79 -2.45
C THR A 39 -11.41 4.23 -2.59
N GLN A 40 -11.38 4.78 -3.80
CA GLN A 40 -11.90 6.13 -4.12
C GLN A 40 -11.24 7.27 -3.31
N LEU A 41 -9.97 7.12 -2.96
CA LEU A 41 -9.25 8.12 -2.19
C LEU A 41 -8.76 9.27 -3.07
N GLN A 42 -8.79 10.48 -2.52
CA GLN A 42 -8.07 11.61 -3.10
C GLN A 42 -6.56 11.40 -2.99
N GLU A 43 -5.80 11.97 -3.93
CA GLU A 43 -4.34 11.76 -3.98
C GLU A 43 -3.62 12.14 -2.67
N ARG A 44 -3.95 13.30 -2.10
CA ARG A 44 -3.34 13.75 -0.85
C ARG A 44 -3.59 12.76 0.29
N GLU A 45 -4.82 12.28 0.40
CA GLU A 45 -5.22 11.34 1.44
C GLU A 45 -4.56 9.97 1.25
N ALA A 46 -4.54 9.46 0.02
CA ALA A 46 -3.85 8.22 -0.32
C ALA A 46 -2.35 8.29 0.02
N ASN A 47 -1.70 9.43 -0.24
CA ASN A 47 -0.30 9.63 0.12
C ASN A 47 -0.09 9.67 1.65
N GLU A 48 -0.99 10.32 2.40
CA GLU A 48 -0.93 10.36 3.86
C GLU A 48 -1.11 8.97 4.48
N MET A 49 -2.09 8.20 4.00
CA MET A 49 -2.32 6.82 4.44
C MET A 49 -1.13 5.91 4.09
N LEU A 50 -0.60 6.03 2.86
CA LEU A 50 0.55 5.23 2.41
C LEU A 50 1.77 5.48 3.29
N ALA A 51 2.11 6.75 3.53
CA ALA A 51 3.24 7.13 4.37
C ALA A 51 3.10 6.55 5.79
N LEU A 52 1.91 6.67 6.39
CA LEU A 52 1.67 6.13 7.73
C LEU A 52 1.81 4.61 7.79
N LEU A 53 1.32 3.90 6.77
CA LEU A 53 1.42 2.44 6.69
C LEU A 53 2.88 2.00 6.55
N GLU A 54 3.64 2.64 5.65
CA GLU A 54 5.05 2.34 5.43
C GLU A 54 5.92 2.64 6.66
N ASP A 55 5.68 3.78 7.34
CA ASP A 55 6.39 4.16 8.57
C ASP A 55 6.20 3.13 9.72
N ASN A 56 5.09 2.40 9.70
CA ASN A 56 4.77 1.37 10.68
C ASN A 56 5.10 -0.05 10.19
N GLY A 57 5.84 -0.18 9.09
CA GLY A 57 6.30 -1.46 8.55
C GLY A 57 5.23 -2.27 7.82
N VAL A 58 4.11 -1.65 7.44
CA VAL A 58 3.08 -2.28 6.62
C VAL A 58 3.41 -2.04 5.14
N ALA A 59 3.69 -3.11 4.40
CA ALA A 59 3.89 -3.04 2.95
C ALA A 59 2.57 -2.76 2.24
N ALA A 60 2.30 -1.48 1.95
CA ALA A 60 1.13 -1.01 1.24
C ALA A 60 1.46 -0.63 -0.21
N ILE A 61 0.50 -0.77 -1.12
CA ILE A 61 0.64 -0.40 -2.54
C ILE A 61 -0.49 0.56 -2.91
N ARG A 62 -0.16 1.65 -3.61
CA ARG A 62 -1.14 2.56 -4.21
C ARG A 62 -1.42 2.15 -5.65
N VAL A 63 -2.69 1.91 -5.96
CA VAL A 63 -3.19 1.67 -7.31
C VAL A 63 -4.04 2.86 -7.73
N VAL A 64 -3.65 3.55 -8.80
CA VAL A 64 -4.41 4.68 -9.34
C VAL A 64 -5.43 4.15 -10.35
N ALA A 65 -6.70 4.45 -10.12
CA ALA A 65 -7.79 4.12 -11.02
C ALA A 65 -7.85 5.11 -12.20
N LYS A 66 -8.55 4.72 -13.27
CA LYS A 66 -8.67 5.53 -14.50
C LYS A 66 -9.42 6.86 -14.30
N ASP A 67 -10.22 6.93 -13.25
CA ASP A 67 -10.96 8.14 -12.84
C ASP A 67 -10.10 9.12 -12.02
N GLY A 68 -8.82 8.80 -11.79
CA GLY A 68 -7.89 9.60 -10.99
C GLY A 68 -7.97 9.34 -9.48
N THR A 69 -8.90 8.50 -9.03
CA THR A 69 -8.96 8.08 -7.63
C THR A 69 -7.89 7.05 -7.32
N SER A 70 -7.51 6.94 -6.05
CA SER A 70 -6.49 5.98 -5.60
C SER A 70 -7.09 4.93 -4.69
N THR A 71 -6.58 3.71 -4.80
CA THR A 71 -6.88 2.58 -3.92
C THR A 71 -5.60 2.16 -3.21
N ILE A 72 -5.66 1.99 -1.90
CA ILE A 72 -4.56 1.46 -1.09
C ILE A 72 -4.81 -0.02 -0.86
N GLN A 73 -3.81 -0.85 -1.15
CA GLN A 73 -3.85 -2.30 -0.95
C GLN A 73 -2.80 -2.73 0.06
N VAL A 74 -3.14 -3.67 0.94
CA VAL A 74 -2.23 -4.24 1.95
C VAL A 74 -2.28 -5.76 1.91
N ASP A 75 -1.34 -6.43 2.58
CA ASP A 75 -1.43 -7.88 2.76
C ASP A 75 -2.67 -8.23 3.59
N GLU A 76 -3.43 -9.25 3.19
CA GLU A 76 -4.64 -9.68 3.88
C GLU A 76 -4.43 -9.93 5.38
N LYS A 77 -3.25 -10.45 5.74
CA LYS A 77 -2.84 -10.70 7.14
C LYS A 77 -2.72 -9.43 7.99
N LEU A 78 -2.44 -8.29 7.35
CA LEU A 78 -2.23 -7.00 8.01
C LEU A 78 -3.45 -6.09 7.90
N LEU A 79 -4.51 -6.48 7.18
CA LEU A 79 -5.69 -5.64 6.95
C LEU A 79 -6.27 -5.04 8.24
N ALA A 80 -6.55 -5.87 9.25
CA ALA A 80 -7.10 -5.42 10.52
C ALA A 80 -6.14 -4.48 11.28
N PHE A 81 -4.84 -4.78 11.25
CA PHE A 81 -3.81 -3.92 11.84
C PHE A 81 -3.75 -2.56 11.13
N SER A 82 -3.77 -2.55 9.80
CA SER A 82 -3.77 -1.34 8.98
C SER A 82 -5.00 -0.45 9.24
N ILE A 83 -6.19 -1.04 9.34
CA ILE A 83 -7.42 -0.30 9.69
C ILE A 83 -7.27 0.35 11.07
N ASN A 84 -6.81 -0.42 12.06
CA ASN A 84 -6.63 0.10 13.42
C ASN A 84 -5.57 1.20 13.48
N LEU A 85 -4.47 1.05 12.75
CA LEU A 85 -3.40 2.05 12.66
C LEU A 85 -3.89 3.36 12.04
N LEU A 86 -4.61 3.28 10.92
CA LEU A 86 -5.19 4.47 10.26
C LEU A 86 -6.22 5.15 11.15
N ASN A 87 -7.13 4.36 11.73
CA ASN A 87 -8.11 4.86 12.70
C ASN A 87 -7.43 5.51 13.91
N ALA A 88 -6.26 5.00 14.34
CA ALA A 88 -5.49 5.56 15.44
C ALA A 88 -4.91 6.94 15.12
N LYS A 89 -4.77 7.30 13.84
CA LYS A 89 -4.40 8.65 13.39
C LYS A 89 -5.59 9.49 12.89
N GLY A 90 -6.80 8.94 12.92
CA GLY A 90 -8.00 9.65 12.49
C GLY A 90 -8.18 9.68 10.98
N LEU A 91 -7.56 8.73 10.29
CA LEU A 91 -7.74 8.48 8.87
C LEU A 91 -8.80 7.39 8.66
N PRO A 92 -9.62 7.45 7.59
CA PRO A 92 -9.69 8.53 6.59
C PRO A 92 -10.22 9.85 7.18
N ARG A 93 -9.80 10.97 6.60
CA ARG A 93 -10.25 12.29 7.04
C ARG A 93 -11.69 12.51 6.61
N GLN A 94 -12.41 13.36 7.34
CA GLN A 94 -13.73 13.81 6.90
C GLN A 94 -13.61 14.58 5.58
N SER A 95 -14.34 14.16 4.56
CA SER A 95 -14.46 14.89 3.30
C SER A 95 -15.55 15.96 3.39
N PHE A 96 -15.30 17.12 2.79
CA PHE A 96 -16.25 18.22 2.71
C PHE A 96 -16.59 18.52 1.26
N LYS A 97 -17.83 18.92 1.01
CA LYS A 97 -18.26 19.39 -0.31
C LYS A 97 -17.92 20.87 -0.45
N ASN A 98 -17.40 21.26 -1.60
CA ASN A 98 -17.20 22.68 -1.89
C ASN A 98 -18.48 23.35 -2.41
N LEU A 99 -18.50 24.69 -2.39
CA LEU A 99 -19.64 25.47 -2.87
C LEU A 99 -20.00 25.14 -4.33
N GLY A 100 -19.01 24.88 -5.18
CA GLY A 100 -19.24 24.49 -6.56
C GLY A 100 -20.07 23.20 -6.67
N GLU A 101 -19.69 22.15 -5.94
CA GLU A 101 -20.36 20.85 -5.91
C GLU A 101 -21.79 20.94 -5.35
N ILE A 102 -22.03 21.82 -4.38
CA ILE A 102 -23.35 22.01 -3.77
C ILE A 102 -24.33 22.68 -4.74
N PHE A 103 -23.83 23.52 -5.65
CA PHE A 103 -24.64 24.27 -6.62
C PHE A 103 -24.70 23.61 -8.01
N GLN A 104 -23.86 22.61 -8.28
CA GLN A 104 -23.86 21.80 -9.50
C GLN A 104 -25.08 20.85 -9.53
N GLY A 105 -26.24 21.34 -9.97
CA GLY A 105 -27.40 20.47 -10.18
C GLY A 105 -28.79 21.10 -10.22
N SER A 106 -28.94 22.42 -10.07
CA SER A 106 -30.26 23.05 -10.31
C SER A 106 -30.56 23.16 -11.79
N GLY A 107 -31.80 22.86 -12.17
CA GLY A 107 -32.37 23.34 -13.43
C GLY A 107 -32.28 24.87 -13.55
N LEU A 108 -32.67 25.41 -14.71
CA LEU A 108 -32.50 26.82 -15.08
C LEU A 108 -33.03 27.86 -14.06
N ILE A 109 -33.84 27.47 -13.06
CA ILE A 109 -34.39 28.32 -12.00
C ILE A 109 -34.48 27.53 -10.69
N ALA A 110 -33.79 27.96 -9.63
CA ALA A 110 -33.91 27.39 -8.29
C ALA A 110 -35.02 28.10 -7.49
N SER A 111 -35.71 27.37 -6.60
CA SER A 111 -36.70 27.99 -5.70
C SER A 111 -36.01 28.77 -4.56
N PRO A 112 -36.63 29.83 -4.00
CA PRO A 112 -36.06 30.55 -2.85
C PRO A 112 -35.77 29.63 -1.64
N THR A 113 -36.61 28.61 -1.44
CA THR A 113 -36.41 27.60 -0.40
C THR A 113 -35.19 26.72 -0.67
N GLU A 114 -34.94 26.37 -1.93
CA GLU A 114 -33.80 25.56 -2.34
C GLU A 114 -32.48 26.33 -2.25
N GLU A 115 -32.45 27.58 -2.75
CA GLU A 115 -31.29 28.45 -2.64
C GLU A 115 -30.88 28.65 -1.18
N ARG A 116 -31.86 28.89 -0.30
CA ARG A 116 -31.64 29.00 1.13
C ARG A 116 -31.11 27.70 1.75
N ALA A 117 -31.68 26.55 1.41
CA ALA A 117 -31.22 25.26 1.91
C ALA A 117 -29.75 24.99 1.51
N ARG A 118 -29.39 25.30 0.27
CA ARG A 118 -28.00 25.20 -0.23
C ARG A 118 -27.07 26.16 0.47
N TYR A 119 -27.49 27.41 0.68
CA TYR A 119 -26.70 28.40 1.41
C TYR A 119 -26.39 27.93 2.84
N VAL A 120 -27.41 27.46 3.58
CA VAL A 120 -27.22 26.93 4.95
C VAL A 120 -26.32 25.70 4.97
N TYR A 121 -26.49 24.78 4.01
CA TYR A 121 -25.65 23.60 3.88
C TYR A 121 -24.19 23.98 3.60
N ALA A 122 -23.96 24.90 2.67
CA ALA A 122 -22.63 25.38 2.33
C ALA A 122 -21.93 26.07 3.51
N LEU A 123 -22.66 26.91 4.25
CA LEU A 123 -22.13 27.56 5.45
C LEU A 123 -21.74 26.54 6.52
N SER A 124 -22.56 25.49 6.68
CA SER A 124 -22.28 24.38 7.60
C SER A 124 -21.03 23.59 7.19
N GLU A 125 -20.85 23.33 5.89
CA GLU A 125 -19.65 22.63 5.36
C GLU A 125 -18.38 23.47 5.51
N GLU A 126 -18.42 24.77 5.18
CA GLU A 126 -17.25 25.65 5.26
C GLU A 126 -16.77 25.80 6.71
N LEU A 127 -17.70 26.02 7.65
CA LEU A 127 -17.37 26.09 9.07
C LEU A 127 -16.84 24.76 9.61
N SER A 128 -17.44 23.64 9.20
CA SER A 128 -16.96 22.31 9.60
C SER A 128 -15.54 22.08 9.09
N ARG A 129 -15.24 22.49 7.86
CA ARG A 129 -13.90 22.42 7.26
C ARG A 129 -12.90 23.26 8.03
N THR A 130 -13.19 24.54 8.28
CA THR A 130 -12.26 25.43 9.01
C THR A 130 -11.94 24.90 10.41
N ILE A 131 -12.92 24.40 11.16
CA ILE A 131 -12.70 23.87 12.50
C ILE A 131 -11.96 22.51 12.44
N SER A 132 -12.16 21.73 11.37
CA SER A 132 -11.47 20.45 11.19
C SER A 132 -9.96 20.58 10.94
N ASP A 133 -9.50 21.75 10.49
CA ASP A 133 -8.07 22.04 10.29
C ASP A 133 -7.32 22.30 11.61
N ILE A 134 -8.03 22.38 12.75
CA ILE A 134 -7.40 22.53 14.06
C ILE A 134 -6.68 21.24 14.45
N ASP A 135 -5.42 21.37 14.89
CA ASP A 135 -4.62 20.23 15.33
C ASP A 135 -5.32 19.44 16.45
N GLY A 136 -5.34 18.12 16.30
CA GLY A 136 -6.02 17.21 17.22
C GLY A 136 -7.52 17.09 17.03
N VAL A 137 -8.13 17.80 16.06
CA VAL A 137 -9.52 17.57 15.66
C VAL A 137 -9.57 16.52 14.56
N PHE A 138 -10.40 15.49 14.74
CA PHE A 138 -10.54 14.39 13.77
C PHE A 138 -11.75 14.53 12.87
N SER A 139 -12.84 15.07 13.40
CA SER A 139 -14.09 15.25 12.64
C SER A 139 -14.94 16.32 13.29
N VAL A 140 -15.59 17.13 12.46
CA VAL A 140 -16.46 18.23 12.90
C VAL A 140 -17.76 18.20 12.14
N ARG A 141 -18.86 18.46 12.84
CA ARG A 141 -20.15 18.74 12.20
C ARG A 141 -20.74 20.00 12.79
N VAL A 142 -21.01 20.97 11.93
CA VAL A 142 -21.72 22.19 12.27
C VAL A 142 -23.12 22.11 11.71
N HIS A 143 -24.12 22.44 12.53
CA HIS A 143 -25.51 22.60 12.10
C HIS A 143 -25.92 24.03 12.36
N VAL A 144 -26.25 24.75 11.29
CA VAL A 144 -26.68 26.15 11.36
C VAL A 144 -28.19 26.24 11.15
N VAL A 145 -28.84 27.06 11.98
CA VAL A 145 -30.25 27.46 11.82
C VAL A 145 -30.29 28.96 11.61
N LEU A 146 -30.85 29.41 10.49
CA LEU A 146 -31.00 30.83 10.15
C LEU A 146 -32.47 31.29 10.27
N PRO A 147 -32.74 32.51 10.77
CA PRO A 147 -34.07 33.10 10.88
C PRO A 147 -34.78 33.19 9.53
N HIS A 148 -36.05 32.78 9.48
CA HIS A 148 -36.87 33.02 8.29
C HIS A 148 -37.29 34.49 8.24
N ASN A 149 -36.93 35.20 7.16
CA ASN A 149 -37.36 36.59 6.94
C ASN A 149 -38.79 36.60 6.37
N ASP A 150 -39.76 36.28 7.22
CA ASP A 150 -41.16 36.57 6.92
C ASP A 150 -41.45 38.01 7.32
N LEU A 151 -41.52 38.91 6.33
CA LEU A 151 -41.89 40.32 6.53
C LEU A 151 -43.28 40.51 7.19
N VAL A 152 -44.09 39.44 7.22
CA VAL A 152 -45.47 39.42 7.72
C VAL A 152 -45.56 38.91 9.17
N ARG A 153 -44.57 38.16 9.67
CA ARG A 153 -44.63 37.53 11.00
C ARG A 153 -43.63 38.19 11.94
N ALA A 154 -44.15 38.95 12.90
CA ALA A 154 -43.36 39.49 14.00
C ALA A 154 -42.85 38.35 14.90
N GLY A 155 -41.58 37.97 14.73
CA GLY A 155 -40.92 36.94 15.53
C GLY A 155 -40.04 36.03 14.69
N ALA A 156 -38.91 36.54 14.21
CA ALA A 156 -37.87 35.70 13.62
C ALA A 156 -37.19 34.88 14.72
N THR A 157 -37.13 33.56 14.57
CA THR A 157 -36.32 32.70 15.45
C THR A 157 -34.85 33.10 15.32
N PRO A 158 -34.13 33.41 16.40
CA PRO A 158 -32.75 33.87 16.32
C PRO A 158 -31.87 32.81 15.65
N SER A 159 -30.80 33.25 14.98
CA SER A 159 -29.78 32.33 14.45
C SER A 159 -29.22 31.48 15.60
N SER A 160 -28.98 30.20 15.33
CA SER A 160 -28.33 29.29 16.29
C SER A 160 -27.42 28.32 15.57
N ALA A 161 -26.42 27.81 16.29
CA ALA A 161 -25.50 26.81 15.76
C ALA A 161 -25.20 25.73 16.80
N ALA A 162 -25.13 24.49 16.34
CA ALA A 162 -24.64 23.36 17.12
C ALA A 162 -23.38 22.80 16.46
N VAL A 163 -22.31 22.66 17.24
CA VAL A 163 -21.01 22.19 16.77
C VAL A 163 -20.65 20.91 17.51
N PHE A 164 -20.46 19.84 16.76
CA PHE A 164 -19.98 18.56 17.28
C PHE A 164 -18.53 18.36 16.85
N ILE A 165 -17.63 18.11 17.81
CA ILE A 165 -16.20 17.97 17.57
C ILE A 165 -15.73 16.66 18.20
N ARG A 166 -15.20 15.75 17.38
CA ARG A 166 -14.37 14.65 17.89
C ARG A 166 -12.91 15.04 17.85
N HIS A 167 -12.21 14.84 18.95
CA HIS A 167 -10.81 15.23 19.07
C HIS A 167 -9.95 14.18 19.77
N ASP A 168 -8.64 14.31 19.63
CA ASP A 168 -7.66 13.54 20.39
C ASP A 168 -7.77 13.87 21.88
N ALA A 169 -7.92 12.84 22.72
CA ALA A 169 -7.92 12.99 24.17
C ALA A 169 -6.61 13.61 24.70
N LYS A 170 -5.50 13.48 23.96
CA LYS A 170 -4.20 14.08 24.33
C LYS A 170 -4.11 15.57 24.03
N THR A 171 -4.96 16.10 23.15
CA THR A 171 -4.95 17.50 22.75
C THR A 171 -5.98 18.30 23.53
N ASN A 172 -5.58 19.44 24.09
CA ASN A 172 -6.47 20.32 24.83
C ASN A 172 -7.32 21.21 23.90
N VAL A 173 -8.23 20.60 23.16
CA VAL A 173 -9.19 21.32 22.29
C VAL A 173 -10.16 22.17 23.12
N ALA A 174 -10.42 21.79 24.38
CA ALA A 174 -11.26 22.56 25.30
C ALA A 174 -10.74 23.98 25.55
N ALA A 175 -9.42 24.20 25.53
CA ALA A 175 -8.83 25.53 25.63
C ALA A 175 -9.16 26.45 24.44
N LEU A 176 -9.50 25.87 23.28
CA LEU A 176 -9.88 26.60 22.07
C LEU A 176 -11.40 26.86 21.99
N LEU A 177 -12.19 26.30 22.91
CA LEU A 177 -13.65 26.39 22.90
C LEU A 177 -14.18 27.84 22.76
N PRO A 178 -13.65 28.85 23.49
CA PRO A 178 -14.13 30.22 23.34
C PRO A 178 -13.83 30.80 21.94
N LYS A 179 -12.67 30.44 21.36
CA LYS A 179 -12.28 30.88 20.02
C LYS A 179 -13.13 30.22 18.94
N ILE A 180 -13.45 28.94 19.11
CA ILE A 180 -14.35 28.21 18.21
C ILE A 180 -15.75 28.82 18.25
N LYS A 181 -16.30 29.07 19.46
CA LYS A 181 -17.60 29.74 19.60
C LYS A 181 -17.63 31.12 18.95
N MET A 182 -16.58 31.91 19.16
CA MET A 182 -16.43 33.25 18.57
C MET A 182 -16.34 33.18 17.04
N LEU A 183 -15.51 32.29 16.49
CA LEU A 183 -15.41 32.07 15.05
C LEU A 183 -16.78 31.75 14.44
N VAL A 184 -17.55 30.85 15.06
CA VAL A 184 -18.88 30.45 14.56
C VAL A 184 -19.87 31.61 14.66
N ALA A 185 -19.90 32.32 15.79
CA ALA A 185 -20.79 33.47 15.99
C ALA A 185 -20.51 34.59 14.98
N ASP A 186 -19.24 34.93 14.75
CA ASP A 186 -18.85 36.02 13.84
C ASP A 186 -19.03 35.64 12.36
N SER A 187 -19.09 34.34 12.04
CA SER A 187 -19.27 33.85 10.67
C SER A 187 -20.73 33.78 10.22
N ILE A 188 -21.69 33.94 11.14
CA ILE A 188 -23.12 33.76 10.85
C ILE A 188 -23.88 35.02 11.25
N GLU A 189 -24.62 35.59 10.30
CA GLU A 189 -25.40 36.79 10.54
C GLU A 189 -26.45 36.58 11.66
N GLY A 190 -26.47 37.51 12.61
CA GLY A 190 -27.43 37.50 13.72
C GLY A 190 -27.23 36.36 14.74
N LEU A 191 -26.11 35.63 14.67
CA LEU A 191 -25.77 34.59 15.63
C LEU A 191 -25.00 35.20 16.82
N SER A 192 -25.56 35.06 18.01
CA SER A 192 -24.89 35.48 19.24
C SER A 192 -24.10 34.32 19.86
N TYR A 193 -23.04 34.66 20.60
CA TYR A 193 -22.14 33.71 21.24
C TYR A 193 -22.86 32.70 22.17
N ASP A 194 -23.92 33.14 22.85
CA ASP A 194 -24.75 32.32 23.74
C ASP A 194 -25.63 31.31 22.99
N LYS A 195 -25.84 31.49 21.68
CA LYS A 195 -26.61 30.58 20.81
C LYS A 195 -25.75 29.60 20.02
N VAL A 196 -24.46 29.53 20.35
CA VAL A 196 -23.55 28.51 19.85
C VAL A 196 -23.37 27.43 20.92
N GLU A 197 -23.88 26.24 20.64
CA GLU A 197 -23.66 25.07 21.48
C GLU A 197 -22.54 24.21 20.91
N VAL A 198 -21.62 23.75 21.76
CA VAL A 198 -20.46 22.96 21.33
C VAL A 198 -20.33 21.72 22.19
N VAL A 199 -20.30 20.57 21.54
CA VAL A 199 -20.11 19.25 22.16
C VAL A 199 -18.75 18.72 21.75
N LEU A 200 -17.88 18.51 22.74
CA LEU A 200 -16.57 17.88 22.56
C LEU A 200 -16.65 16.41 22.94
N VAL A 201 -16.20 15.53 22.04
CA VAL A 201 -16.08 14.09 22.30
C VAL A 201 -14.61 13.69 22.19
N PRO A 202 -13.94 13.38 23.31
CA PRO A 202 -12.58 12.87 23.27
C PRO A 202 -12.56 11.44 22.72
N VAL A 203 -11.59 11.16 21.87
CA VAL A 203 -11.32 9.81 21.36
C VAL A 203 -10.08 9.29 22.06
N GLU A 204 -10.27 8.45 23.07
CA GLU A 204 -9.18 7.70 23.69
C GLU A 204 -8.78 6.57 22.76
N ARG A 205 -7.56 6.65 22.22
CA ARG A 205 -6.99 5.61 21.38
C ARG A 205 -5.94 4.88 22.19
N SER A 206 -6.25 3.65 22.57
CA SER A 206 -5.25 2.73 23.08
C SER A 206 -4.16 2.60 22.03
N ALA A 207 -2.93 2.96 22.38
CA ALA A 207 -1.77 2.60 21.58
C ALA A 207 -1.69 1.08 21.61
N HIS A 208 -2.38 0.39 20.70
CA HIS A 208 -2.03 -0.99 20.40
C HIS A 208 -0.74 -0.94 19.59
N GLU A 209 0.32 -0.75 20.36
CA GLU A 209 1.69 -1.03 20.05
C GLU A 209 1.82 -2.55 19.94
N GLN A 210 1.26 -3.07 18.86
CA GLN A 210 1.57 -4.40 18.39
C GLN A 210 2.06 -4.23 16.98
N ARG A 211 3.22 -3.58 16.88
CA ARG A 211 4.13 -3.82 15.76
C ARG A 211 4.18 -5.34 15.63
N PRO A 212 3.74 -5.93 14.50
CA PRO A 212 4.02 -7.33 14.28
C PRO A 212 5.54 -7.42 14.29
N ASP A 213 6.10 -7.98 15.36
CA ASP A 213 7.53 -8.23 15.44
C ASP A 213 7.87 -9.05 14.19
N PRO A 214 8.73 -8.57 13.27
CA PRO A 214 9.11 -9.34 12.08
C PRO A 214 9.75 -10.68 12.44
N THR A 215 10.20 -10.82 13.69
CA THR A 215 10.77 -11.99 14.33
C THR A 215 9.75 -12.93 15.00
N ALA A 216 8.48 -12.54 15.14
CA ALA A 216 7.43 -13.39 15.73
C ALA A 216 6.92 -14.48 14.77
N VAL A 217 7.41 -14.52 13.53
CA VAL A 217 7.30 -15.70 12.64
C VAL A 217 8.52 -16.61 12.79
N LEU A 218 9.05 -16.77 14.01
CA LEU A 218 9.55 -18.09 14.38
C LEU A 218 8.31 -18.86 14.85
N PRO A 219 7.99 -20.02 14.26
CA PRO A 219 6.80 -20.76 14.64
C PRO A 219 6.87 -21.02 16.13
N GLN A 220 5.98 -20.35 16.89
CA GLN A 220 5.74 -20.72 18.27
C GLN A 220 5.37 -22.20 18.24
N ALA A 221 6.25 -23.00 18.82
CA ALA A 221 6.15 -24.43 18.97
C ALA A 221 4.83 -24.76 19.70
N SER A 222 3.76 -24.86 18.94
CA SER A 222 2.44 -25.22 19.40
C SER A 222 2.22 -26.67 19.04
N THR A 223 2.32 -27.49 20.08
CA THR A 223 1.98 -28.92 20.13
C THR A 223 2.81 -29.85 19.25
N PRO A 224 3.42 -30.92 19.80
CA PRO A 224 4.06 -31.92 18.97
C PRO A 224 2.99 -32.62 18.13
N LEU A 225 2.94 -32.29 16.84
CA LEU A 225 2.33 -33.15 15.83
C LEU A 225 2.93 -34.55 16.00
N PRO A 226 2.14 -35.62 15.83
CA PRO A 226 2.64 -36.98 16.00
C PRO A 226 3.86 -37.20 15.11
N ALA A 227 4.94 -37.71 15.72
CA ALA A 227 6.27 -37.88 15.15
C ALA A 227 6.37 -38.40 13.69
N PRO A 228 5.48 -39.29 13.18
CA PRO A 228 5.60 -39.74 11.79
C PRO A 228 5.29 -38.66 10.73
N ILE A 229 4.54 -37.61 11.06
CA ILE A 229 4.14 -36.58 10.07
C ILE A 229 5.25 -35.54 9.90
N LEU A 230 6.01 -35.25 10.96
CA LEU A 230 7.13 -34.30 10.88
C LEU A 230 8.30 -34.89 10.07
N ALA A 231 8.58 -36.19 10.25
CA ALA A 231 9.69 -36.88 9.59
C ALA A 231 9.50 -36.99 8.06
N THR A 232 8.26 -37.12 7.59
CA THR A 232 7.97 -37.21 6.15
C THR A 232 8.12 -35.85 5.47
N VAL A 233 7.67 -34.77 6.10
CA VAL A 233 7.76 -33.41 5.54
C VAL A 233 9.20 -32.90 5.54
N THR A 234 9.96 -33.10 6.63
CA THR A 234 11.39 -32.71 6.68
C THR A 234 12.24 -33.57 5.77
N GLY A 235 11.93 -34.88 5.67
CA GLY A 235 12.60 -35.79 4.75
C GLY A 235 12.38 -35.42 3.30
N PHE A 236 11.15 -35.02 2.94
CA PHE A 236 10.82 -34.59 1.59
C PHE A 236 11.51 -33.26 1.23
N ALA A 237 11.52 -32.29 2.14
CA ALA A 237 12.21 -31.01 1.94
C ALA A 237 13.73 -31.19 1.79
N ALA A 238 14.36 -32.03 2.62
CA ALA A 238 15.78 -32.34 2.53
C ALA A 238 16.13 -33.11 1.24
N ALA A 239 15.28 -34.04 0.82
CA ALA A 239 15.46 -34.76 -0.44
C ALA A 239 15.33 -33.82 -1.65
N VAL A 240 14.35 -32.92 -1.65
CA VAL A 240 14.19 -31.91 -2.71
C VAL A 240 15.39 -30.97 -2.76
N PHE A 241 15.91 -30.53 -1.60
CA PHE A 241 17.09 -29.68 -1.53
C PHE A 241 18.36 -30.39 -2.01
N ALA A 242 18.56 -31.65 -1.60
CA ALA A 242 19.70 -32.47 -2.04
C ALA A 242 19.67 -32.72 -3.55
N VAL A 243 18.49 -33.01 -4.12
CA VAL A 243 18.31 -33.18 -5.57
C VAL A 243 18.58 -31.86 -6.30
N ALA A 244 18.12 -30.72 -5.78
CA ALA A 244 18.40 -29.41 -6.35
C ALA A 244 19.90 -29.08 -6.34
N CYS A 245 20.60 -29.30 -5.22
CA CYS A 245 22.05 -29.13 -5.12
C CYS A 245 22.82 -30.05 -6.07
N TYR A 246 22.43 -31.33 -6.17
CA TYR A 246 23.06 -32.28 -7.09
C TYR A 246 22.89 -31.88 -8.56
N LEU A 247 21.70 -31.39 -8.93
CA LEU A 247 21.45 -30.90 -10.28
C LEU A 247 22.26 -29.63 -10.59
N LEU A 248 22.40 -28.70 -9.64
CA LEU A 248 23.23 -27.50 -9.82
C LEU A 248 24.72 -27.85 -9.98
N VAL A 249 25.25 -28.76 -9.16
CA VAL A 249 26.65 -29.20 -9.24
C VAL A 249 26.92 -29.98 -10.53
N SER A 250 25.99 -30.84 -10.96
CA SER A 250 26.14 -31.60 -12.21
C SER A 250 26.10 -30.72 -13.46
N VAL A 251 25.33 -29.62 -13.44
CA VAL A 251 25.32 -28.62 -14.51
C VAL A 251 26.61 -27.77 -14.49
N ALA A 252 27.07 -27.35 -13.31
CA ALA A 252 28.32 -26.59 -13.17
C ALA A 252 29.55 -27.39 -13.63
N THR A 253 29.61 -28.68 -13.29
CA THR A 253 30.69 -29.58 -13.71
C THR A 253 30.64 -29.89 -15.22
N ARG A 254 29.45 -30.04 -15.81
CA ARG A 254 29.29 -30.19 -17.27
C ARG A 254 29.72 -28.93 -18.05
N ARG A 255 29.41 -27.73 -17.55
CA ARG A 255 29.88 -26.47 -18.14
C ARG A 255 31.40 -26.34 -18.09
N ARG A 256 32.03 -26.75 -16.99
CA ARG A 256 33.51 -26.81 -16.88
C ARG A 256 34.12 -27.78 -17.88
N LYS A 257 33.54 -28.97 -18.07
CA LYS A 257 34.03 -29.97 -19.05
C LYS A 257 33.94 -29.48 -20.50
N GLN A 258 32.88 -28.74 -20.85
CA GLN A 258 32.72 -28.14 -22.18
C GLN A 258 33.75 -27.02 -22.44
N SER A 259 34.08 -26.22 -21.43
CA SER A 259 35.15 -25.19 -21.55
C SER A 259 36.54 -25.81 -21.75
N THR A 260 36.85 -26.94 -21.08
CA THR A 260 38.13 -27.65 -21.28
C THR A 260 38.24 -28.42 -22.60
N GLY A 261 37.13 -28.69 -23.29
CA GLY A 261 37.11 -29.37 -24.59
C GLY A 261 37.51 -28.48 -25.78
N VAL A 262 37.28 -27.16 -25.67
CA VAL A 262 37.61 -26.20 -26.73
C VAL A 262 39.10 -25.85 -26.74
N SER A 263 39.76 -25.83 -25.58
CA SER A 263 41.19 -25.47 -25.48
C SER A 263 42.14 -26.55 -26.08
N LYS A 264 41.73 -27.82 -26.15
CA LYS A 264 42.57 -28.91 -26.67
C LYS A 264 42.56 -29.02 -28.21
N VAL A 265 41.62 -28.37 -28.89
CA VAL A 265 41.54 -28.37 -30.37
C VAL A 265 42.35 -27.21 -30.97
N GLU A 266 42.46 -26.08 -30.28
CA GLU A 266 43.25 -24.91 -30.71
C GLU A 266 44.76 -25.22 -30.68
N GLY A 267 45.26 -25.80 -29.59
CA GLY A 267 46.69 -26.08 -29.43
C GLY A 267 47.29 -27.10 -30.43
N ARG A 268 46.45 -27.91 -31.10
CA ARG A 268 46.91 -28.85 -32.14
C ARG A 268 46.97 -28.22 -33.53
N ARG A 269 46.19 -27.15 -33.79
CA ARG A 269 46.26 -26.38 -35.04
C ARG A 269 47.42 -25.39 -35.03
N ASP A 270 47.67 -24.75 -33.90
CA ASP A 270 48.75 -23.77 -33.75
C ASP A 270 50.13 -24.42 -33.88
N ALA A 271 50.32 -25.63 -33.32
CA ALA A 271 51.56 -26.40 -33.49
C ALA A 271 51.83 -26.77 -34.98
N SER A 272 50.78 -27.12 -35.74
CA SER A 272 50.92 -27.45 -37.16
C SER A 272 51.14 -26.22 -38.05
N ALA A 273 50.60 -25.06 -37.66
CA ALA A 273 50.78 -23.81 -38.41
C ALA A 273 52.18 -23.20 -38.18
N VAL A 274 52.71 -23.28 -36.96
CA VAL A 274 54.07 -22.79 -36.62
C VAL A 274 55.16 -23.64 -37.30
N GLU A 275 54.98 -24.96 -37.40
CA GLU A 275 55.89 -25.86 -38.14
C GLU A 275 55.89 -25.56 -39.65
N ALA A 276 54.73 -25.21 -40.22
CA ALA A 276 54.59 -24.89 -41.65
C ALA A 276 55.20 -23.53 -42.02
N ILE A 277 55.19 -22.55 -41.11
CA ILE A 277 55.79 -21.22 -41.32
C ILE A 277 57.32 -21.28 -41.19
N ARG A 278 57.86 -22.10 -40.27
CA ARG A 278 59.32 -22.33 -40.14
C ARG A 278 59.94 -22.90 -41.43
N LYS A 279 59.18 -23.67 -42.21
CA LYS A 279 59.66 -24.31 -43.45
C LYS A 279 59.66 -23.39 -44.69
N ARG A 280 59.14 -22.15 -44.58
CA ARG A 280 58.97 -21.22 -45.72
C ARG A 280 59.81 -19.94 -45.65
N MET A 281 60.73 -19.80 -44.70
CA MET A 281 61.66 -18.66 -44.67
C MET A 281 62.99 -19.02 -45.38
N PRO A 282 63.33 -18.41 -46.52
CA PRO A 282 64.69 -18.48 -47.07
C PRO A 282 65.62 -17.54 -46.30
N ALA A 283 66.80 -18.05 -45.93
CA ALA A 283 67.87 -17.29 -45.34
C ALA A 283 68.34 -16.19 -46.30
N ILE A 284 68.13 -14.92 -45.93
CA ILE A 284 68.83 -13.79 -46.51
C ILE A 284 70.17 -13.67 -45.78
N GLY A 285 71.26 -13.87 -46.52
CA GLY A 285 72.60 -13.45 -46.11
C GLY A 285 73.76 -14.28 -46.69
N ARG A 286 74.31 -13.84 -47.84
CA ARG A 286 75.73 -13.51 -48.07
C ARG A 286 76.00 -13.29 -49.56
N GLY A 287 76.54 -12.11 -49.88
CA GLY A 287 76.90 -11.61 -51.20
C GLY A 287 76.82 -10.11 -51.19
#